data_AF-A0A382UYS6-F1
#
_entry.id   AF-A0A382UYS6-F1
#
_cell.length_a   1.000
_cell.length_b   1.000
_cell.length_c   1.000
_cell.angle_alpha   90.00
_cell.angle_beta   90.00
_cell.angle_gamma   90.00
#
_symmetry.space_group_name_H-M   'P 1'
#
loop_
_entity.id
_entity.type
_entity.pdbx_description
1 polymer ?
#
loop_
_entity_poly.entity_id
_entity_poly.type
_entity_poly.pdbx_seq_one_letter_code
_entity_poly.pdbx_strand_id
1 'polypeptide(L)'
;VLISVLLIVLILSAISVSIGKYYFLSFTREGFVDFQNNALQYSRNLETFALNELGKEFKFSKQSFPKNHVLLSQPMAIELEHGTLNATLADATNCFNLNSLFDYRNEQYTANLEAIAGFQKLLGFLEFDNNDIDSLTDQILDWIDADDQPRSNG
;
A
#
# COMPACT_ATOMS: atom_id res chain seq x y z
N VAL A 1 43.31 -50.77 6.29
CA VAL A 1 43.68 -49.55 7.06
C VAL A 1 43.68 -48.30 6.18
N LEU A 2 44.36 -48.27 5.03
CA LEU A 2 44.34 -47.08 4.15
C LEU A 2 42.94 -46.78 3.57
N ILE A 3 42.25 -47.81 3.08
CA ILE A 3 40.89 -47.69 2.52
C ILE A 3 39.88 -47.20 3.56
N SER A 4 39.97 -47.69 4.80
CA SER A 4 39.08 -47.27 5.90
C SER A 4 39.33 -45.82 6.31
N VAL A 5 40.59 -45.37 6.32
CA VAL A 5 40.94 -43.97 6.61
C VAL A 5 40.43 -43.05 5.49
N LEU A 6 40.63 -43.43 4.22
CA LEU A 6 40.10 -42.68 3.06
C LEU A 6 38.57 -42.59 3.07
N LEU A 7 37.88 -43.67 3.41
CA LEU A 7 36.42 -43.69 3.54
C LEU A 7 35.95 -42.72 4.62
N ILE A 8 36.59 -42.73 5.80
CA ILE A 8 36.25 -41.83 6.91
C ILE A 8 36.48 -40.37 6.51
N VAL A 9 37.61 -40.05 5.89
CA VAL A 9 37.90 -38.68 5.42
C VAL A 9 36.90 -38.21 4.36
N LEU A 10 36.53 -39.09 3.43
CA LEU A 10 35.53 -38.79 2.41
C LEU A 10 34.17 -38.49 3.04
N ILE A 11 33.73 -39.30 4.01
CA ILE A 11 32.46 -39.09 4.73
C ILE A 11 32.49 -37.77 5.50
N LEU A 12 33.57 -37.50 6.24
CA LEU A 12 33.73 -36.25 6.99
C LEU A 12 33.74 -35.02 6.08
N SER A 13 34.41 -35.10 4.92
CA SER A 13 34.41 -34.04 3.92
C SER A 13 33.02 -33.80 3.32
N ALA A 14 32.27 -34.87 3.01
CA ALA A 14 30.91 -34.76 2.47
C ALA A 14 29.95 -34.11 3.48
N ILE A 15 30.07 -34.49 4.76
CA ILE A 15 29.29 -33.88 5.85
C ILE A 15 29.65 -32.39 6.01
N SER A 16 30.95 -32.05 6.00
CA SER A 16 31.42 -30.66 6.12
C SER A 16 30.88 -29.77 5.01
N VAL A 17 30.91 -30.23 3.75
CA VAL A 17 30.36 -29.50 2.59
C VAL A 17 28.85 -29.32 2.73
N SER A 18 28.12 -30.34 3.19
CA SER A 18 26.68 -30.27 3.42
C SER A 18 26.32 -29.20 4.46
N ILE A 19 27.02 -29.17 5.61
CA ILE A 19 26.84 -28.16 6.66
C ILE A 19 27.14 -26.76 6.13
N GLY A 20 28.24 -26.59 5.38
CA GLY A 20 28.60 -25.30 4.79
C GLY A 20 27.52 -24.74 3.87
N LYS A 21 26.87 -25.60 3.08
CA LYS A 21 25.74 -25.21 2.21
C LYS A 21 24.55 -24.68 3.02
N TYR A 22 24.15 -25.39 4.07
CA TYR A 22 23.03 -24.95 4.91
C TYR A 22 23.36 -23.67 5.68
N TYR A 23 24.60 -23.54 6.16
CA TYR A 23 25.06 -22.33 6.83
C TYR A 23 24.98 -21.11 5.91
N PHE A 24 25.50 -21.21 4.68
CA PHE A 24 25.46 -20.11 3.72
C PHE A 24 24.02 -19.70 3.35
N LEU A 25 23.13 -20.69 3.19
CA LEU A 25 21.72 -20.43 2.95
C LEU A 25 21.06 -19.68 4.13
N SER A 26 21.30 -20.15 5.36
CA SER A 26 20.79 -19.50 6.57
C SER A 26 21.32 -18.08 6.71
N PHE A 27 22.62 -17.87 6.46
CA PHE A 27 23.24 -16.55 6.49
C PHE A 27 22.64 -15.59 5.45
N THR A 28 22.45 -16.06 4.22
CA THR A 28 21.83 -15.26 3.17
C THR A 28 20.39 -14.89 3.54
N ARG A 29 19.64 -15.84 4.10
CA ARG A 29 18.26 -15.61 4.57
C ARG A 29 18.22 -14.58 5.70
N GLU A 30 19.14 -14.66 6.65
CA GLU A 30 19.25 -13.69 7.75
C GLU A 30 19.47 -12.28 7.20
N GLY A 31 20.37 -12.11 6.21
CA GLY A 31 20.56 -10.83 5.54
C GLY A 31 19.29 -10.27 4.88
N PHE A 32 18.48 -11.11 4.24
CA PHE A 32 17.19 -10.67 3.65
C PHE A 32 16.16 -10.28 4.71
N VAL A 33 16.09 -11.02 5.82
CA VAL A 33 15.18 -10.71 6.93
C VAL A 33 15.59 -9.40 7.60
N ASP A 34 16.89 -9.18 7.80
CA ASP A 34 17.40 -7.93 8.35
C ASP A 34 17.10 -6.74 7.44
N PHE A 35 17.36 -6.87 6.13
CA PHE A 35 17.00 -5.85 5.14
C PHE A 35 15.50 -5.51 5.17
N GLN A 36 14.62 -6.52 5.22
CA GLN A 36 13.18 -6.32 5.30
C GLN A 36 12.77 -5.60 6.59
N ASN A 37 13.34 -5.99 7.73
CA ASN A 37 13.05 -5.35 9.02
C ASN A 37 13.49 -3.89 9.01
N ASN A 38 14.69 -3.60 8.50
CA ASN A 38 15.22 -2.25 8.38
C ASN A 38 14.33 -1.40 7.44
N ALA A 39 13.93 -1.93 6.28
CA ALA A 39 13.03 -1.25 5.35
C ALA A 39 11.69 -0.87 6.01
N LEU A 40 11.08 -1.80 6.76
CA LEU A 40 9.84 -1.55 7.47
C LEU A 40 10.01 -0.48 8.58
N GLN A 41 11.12 -0.53 9.31
CA GLN A 41 11.44 0.48 10.32
C GLN A 41 11.62 1.87 9.69
N TYR A 42 12.34 1.96 8.56
CA TYR A 42 12.48 3.22 7.84
C TYR A 42 11.14 3.77 7.35
N SER A 43 10.25 2.91 6.82
CA SER A 43 8.88 3.34 6.42
C SER A 43 8.11 3.94 7.59
N ARG A 44 8.13 3.31 8.77
CA ARG A 44 7.43 3.82 9.97
C ARG A 44 8.04 5.13 10.49
N ASN A 45 9.36 5.24 10.42
CA ASN A 45 10.07 6.47 10.80
C ASN A 45 9.69 7.61 9.86
N LEU A 46 9.57 7.35 8.56
CA LEU A 46 9.07 8.33 7.59
C LEU A 46 7.63 8.75 7.87
N GLU A 47 6.73 7.82 8.18
CA GLU A 47 5.34 8.15 8.52
C GLU A 47 5.30 9.09 9.73
N THR A 48 6.08 8.79 10.77
CA THR A 48 6.16 9.64 11.98
C THR A 48 6.77 11.01 11.67
N PHE A 49 7.80 11.05 10.84
CA PHE A 49 8.39 12.29 10.35
C PHE A 49 7.36 13.12 9.56
N ALA A 50 6.63 12.50 8.63
CA ALA A 50 5.59 13.15 7.83
C ALA A 50 4.47 13.72 8.71
N LEU A 51 4.01 12.98 9.73
CA LEU A 51 3.01 13.48 10.68
C LEU A 51 3.50 14.70 11.46
N ASN A 52 4.76 14.73 11.87
CA ASN A 52 5.33 15.88 12.57
C ASN A 52 5.46 17.10 11.66
N GLU A 53 5.94 16.93 10.43
CA GLU A 53 6.07 18.03 9.47
C GLU A 53 4.70 18.58 9.05
N LEU A 54 3.72 17.72 8.76
CA LEU A 54 2.35 18.14 8.50
C LEU A 54 1.75 18.85 9.72
N GLY A 55 1.99 18.32 10.93
CA GLY A 55 1.55 18.95 12.17
C GLY A 55 2.15 20.34 12.40
N LYS A 56 3.35 20.62 11.90
CA LYS A 56 3.93 21.98 11.90
C LYS A 56 3.27 22.84 10.84
N GLU A 57 3.16 22.34 9.61
CA GLU A 57 2.57 23.07 8.48
C GLU A 57 1.15 23.55 8.81
N PHE A 58 0.27 22.66 9.28
CA PHE A 58 -1.12 22.98 9.62
C PHE A 58 -1.28 23.85 10.87
N LYS A 59 -0.26 23.98 11.73
CA LYS A 59 -0.28 24.95 12.84
C LYS A 59 -0.11 26.39 12.36
N PHE A 60 0.66 26.59 11.29
CA PHE A 60 0.97 27.92 10.76
C PHE A 60 0.09 28.29 9.56
N SER A 61 -0.28 27.32 8.72
CA SER A 61 -1.22 27.45 7.61
C SER A 61 -2.66 27.23 8.09
N LYS A 62 -3.48 28.29 8.10
CA LYS A 62 -4.82 28.22 8.70
C LYS A 62 -5.96 27.77 7.78
N GLN A 63 -5.79 27.59 6.47
CA GLN A 63 -6.99 27.44 5.64
C GLN A 63 -6.87 26.75 4.27
N SER A 64 -5.68 26.41 3.76
CA SER A 64 -5.61 25.68 2.49
C SER A 64 -4.29 24.93 2.32
N PHE A 65 -4.37 23.68 1.85
CA PHE A 65 -3.24 22.88 1.43
C PHE A 65 -3.29 22.76 -0.10
N PRO A 66 -2.68 23.69 -0.83
CA PRO A 66 -2.86 23.76 -2.27
C PRO A 66 -2.10 22.62 -2.97
N LYS A 67 -2.59 22.17 -4.13
CA LYS A 67 -1.98 21.07 -4.90
C LYS A 67 -0.52 21.30 -5.27
N ASN A 68 -0.09 22.56 -5.39
CA ASN A 68 1.28 22.95 -5.69
C ASN A 68 2.16 23.15 -4.44
N HIS A 69 1.69 22.74 -3.26
CA HIS A 69 2.47 22.84 -2.03
C HIS A 69 3.77 22.06 -2.16
N VAL A 70 4.86 22.57 -1.57
CA VAL A 70 6.20 21.96 -1.67
C VAL A 70 6.21 20.50 -1.19
N LEU A 71 5.47 20.22 -0.11
CA LEU A 71 5.34 18.86 0.44
C LEU A 71 4.66 17.87 -0.51
N LEU A 72 3.77 18.33 -1.40
CA LEU A 72 3.06 17.48 -2.36
C LEU A 72 3.79 17.36 -3.70
N SER A 73 4.56 18.38 -4.07
CA SER A 73 5.17 18.50 -5.39
C SER A 73 6.59 17.99 -5.47
N GLN A 74 7.31 17.92 -4.35
CA GLN A 74 8.71 17.50 -4.32
C GLN A 74 8.87 16.16 -3.59
N PRO A 75 9.37 15.12 -4.28
CA PRO A 75 9.75 13.88 -3.61
C PRO A 75 10.91 14.12 -2.65
N MET A 76 10.86 13.45 -1.50
CA MET A 76 11.98 13.36 -0.57
C MET A 76 12.86 12.17 -0.95
N ALA A 77 14.17 12.39 -1.02
CA ALA A 77 15.17 11.34 -1.19
C ALA A 77 16.20 11.41 -0.06
N ILE A 78 16.47 10.28 0.59
CA ILE A 78 17.46 10.14 1.66
C ILE A 78 18.41 9.00 1.27
N GLU A 79 19.70 9.32 1.21
CA GLU A 79 20.77 8.32 1.07
C GLU A 79 20.99 7.61 2.42
N LEU A 80 20.89 6.29 2.42
CA LEU A 80 21.17 5.41 3.55
C LEU A 80 22.46 4.63 3.27
N GLU A 81 23.05 4.05 4.31
CA GLU A 81 24.30 3.28 4.19
C GLU A 81 24.21 2.11 3.19
N HIS A 82 23.02 1.53 3.03
CA HIS A 82 22.79 0.35 2.19
C HIS A 82 21.67 0.55 1.15
N GLY A 83 21.37 1.79 0.77
CA GLY A 83 20.40 2.07 -0.30
C GLY A 83 19.83 3.47 -0.26
N THR A 84 18.85 3.73 -1.11
CA THR A 84 18.15 5.01 -1.20
C THR A 84 16.71 4.87 -0.72
N LEU A 85 16.27 5.82 0.08
CA LEU A 85 14.88 5.94 0.48
C LEU A 85 14.23 7.09 -0.30
N ASN A 86 13.11 6.80 -0.95
CA ASN A 86 12.33 7.78 -1.70
C ASN A 86 10.90 7.83 -1.15
N ALA A 87 10.38 9.03 -0.91
CA ALA A 87 9.04 9.24 -0.38
C ALA A 87 8.34 10.39 -1.10
N THR A 88 7.04 10.22 -1.32
CA THR A 88 6.15 11.24 -1.90
C THR A 88 4.92 11.36 -1.04
N LEU A 89 4.46 12.59 -0.79
CA LEU A 89 3.19 12.84 -0.14
C LEU A 89 2.11 13.11 -1.21
N ALA A 90 0.95 12.51 -1.03
CA ALA A 90 -0.21 12.74 -1.87
C ALA A 90 -1.43 13.12 -1.02
N ASP A 91 -2.25 14.04 -1.52
CA ASP A 91 -3.53 14.38 -0.89
C ASP A 91 -4.64 13.45 -1.41
N ALA A 92 -5.15 12.60 -0.53
CA ALA A 92 -6.22 11.64 -0.84
C ALA A 92 -7.60 12.30 -0.97
N THR A 93 -7.76 13.58 -0.60
CA THR A 93 -9.05 14.29 -0.67
C THR A 93 -9.34 14.89 -2.04
N ASN A 94 -8.34 14.96 -2.92
CA ASN A 94 -8.48 15.51 -4.28
C ASN A 94 -9.06 14.49 -5.30
N CYS A 95 -9.68 13.42 -4.81
CA CYS A 95 -10.35 12.39 -5.60
C CYS A 95 -11.82 12.31 -5.17
N PHE A 96 -12.70 11.83 -6.07
CA PHE A 96 -14.08 11.52 -5.69
C PHE A 96 -14.09 10.44 -4.60
N ASN A 97 -14.70 10.74 -3.45
CA ASN A 97 -14.80 9.79 -2.35
C ASN A 97 -15.89 8.76 -2.64
N LEU A 98 -15.53 7.53 -3.01
CA LEU A 98 -16.51 6.46 -3.26
C LEU A 98 -17.39 6.16 -2.04
N ASN A 99 -16.87 6.35 -0.82
CA ASN A 99 -17.69 6.17 0.39
C ASN A 99 -18.82 7.20 0.52
N SER A 100 -18.77 8.31 -0.25
CA SER A 100 -19.86 9.30 -0.27
C SER A 100 -21.10 8.84 -1.01
N LEU A 101 -21.03 7.74 -1.77
CA LEU A 101 -22.19 7.13 -2.43
C LEU A 101 -23.23 6.59 -1.43
N PHE A 102 -22.87 6.51 -0.15
CA PHE A 102 -23.72 6.01 0.92
C PHE A 102 -23.75 6.97 2.10
N ASP A 103 -24.93 7.16 2.67
CA ASP A 103 -25.13 7.78 3.97
C ASP A 103 -25.35 6.70 5.02
N TYR A 104 -24.50 6.68 6.03
CA TYR A 104 -24.70 5.82 7.20
C TYR A 104 -25.62 6.52 8.21
N ARG A 105 -26.86 6.04 8.33
CA ARG A 105 -27.87 6.55 9.26
C ARG A 105 -28.60 5.40 9.93
N ASN A 106 -28.84 5.48 11.23
CA ASN A 106 -29.56 4.46 12.01
C ASN A 106 -28.97 3.04 11.84
N GLU A 107 -27.65 2.91 11.87
CA GLU A 107 -26.95 1.63 11.68
C GLU A 107 -27.15 0.96 10.31
N GLN A 108 -27.63 1.72 9.32
CA GLN A 108 -27.87 1.24 7.96
C GLN A 108 -27.21 2.15 6.93
N TYR A 109 -26.67 1.54 5.88
CA TYR A 109 -26.20 2.25 4.70
C TYR A 109 -27.39 2.53 3.78
N THR A 110 -27.56 3.79 3.42
CA THR A 110 -28.58 4.24 2.47
C THR A 110 -27.91 4.92 1.30
N ALA A 111 -28.32 4.61 0.08
CA ALA A 111 -27.77 5.22 -1.13
C ALA A 111 -27.95 6.75 -1.12
N ASN A 112 -26.87 7.49 -1.34
CA ASN A 112 -26.87 8.95 -1.46
C ASN A 112 -27.05 9.34 -2.94
N LEU A 113 -28.28 9.68 -3.32
CA LEU A 113 -28.65 9.98 -4.70
C LEU A 113 -27.90 11.18 -5.29
N GLU A 114 -27.55 12.18 -4.48
CA GLU A 114 -26.80 13.35 -4.94
C GLU A 114 -25.35 12.97 -5.28
N ALA A 115 -24.70 12.19 -4.42
CA ALA A 115 -23.35 11.69 -4.66
C ALA A 115 -23.30 10.75 -5.86
N ILE A 116 -24.30 9.88 -6.02
CA ILE A 116 -24.44 8.98 -7.18
C ILE A 116 -24.54 9.79 -8.48
N ALA A 117 -25.42 10.80 -8.52
CA ALA A 117 -25.54 11.67 -9.68
C ALA A 117 -24.23 12.41 -9.99
N GLY A 118 -23.50 12.85 -8.96
CA GLY A 118 -22.17 13.44 -9.10
C GLY A 118 -21.14 12.47 -9.67
N PHE A 119 -21.14 11.22 -9.20
CA PHE A 119 -20.25 10.16 -9.66
C PHE A 119 -20.50 9.78 -11.12
N GLN A 120 -21.75 9.51 -11.49
CA GLN A 120 -22.13 9.21 -12.87
C GLN A 120 -21.75 10.36 -13.81
N LYS A 121 -21.98 11.61 -13.39
CA LYS A 121 -21.58 12.79 -14.15
C LYS A 121 -20.06 12.92 -14.30
N LEU A 122 -19.29 12.60 -13.26
CA LEU A 122 -17.83 12.56 -13.33
C LEU A 122 -17.36 11.52 -14.36
N LEU A 123 -17.92 10.31 -14.32
CA LEU A 123 -17.59 9.27 -15.29
C LEU A 123 -18.00 9.65 -16.71
N GLY A 124 -19.15 10.33 -16.88
CA GLY A 124 -19.55 10.89 -18.17
C GLY A 124 -18.57 11.93 -18.71
N PHE A 125 -17.98 12.77 -17.85
CA PHE A 125 -16.90 13.69 -18.26
C PHE A 125 -15.58 13.01 -18.59
N LEU A 126 -15.36 11.80 -18.06
CA LEU A 126 -14.23 10.94 -18.40
C LEU A 126 -14.51 10.07 -19.65
N GLU A 127 -15.63 10.31 -20.33
CA GLU A 127 -16.01 9.65 -21.59
C GLU A 127 -16.24 8.13 -21.48
N PHE A 128 -16.66 7.65 -20.30
CA PHE A 128 -17.14 6.27 -20.16
C PHE A 128 -18.52 6.08 -20.81
N ASP A 129 -18.76 4.88 -21.35
CA ASP A 129 -20.06 4.53 -21.93
C ASP A 129 -21.15 4.47 -20.85
N ASN A 130 -22.35 4.96 -21.17
CA ASN A 130 -23.45 5.03 -20.19
C ASN A 130 -23.80 3.65 -19.60
N ASN A 131 -23.72 2.58 -20.40
CA ASN A 131 -23.96 1.22 -19.92
C ASN A 131 -22.93 0.78 -18.87
N ASP A 132 -21.66 1.16 -19.06
CA ASP A 132 -20.59 0.86 -18.11
C ASP A 132 -20.73 1.69 -16.84
N ILE A 133 -21.15 2.95 -16.97
CA ILE A 133 -21.44 3.84 -15.84
C ILE A 133 -22.57 3.28 -14.98
N ASP A 134 -23.68 2.87 -15.62
CA ASP A 134 -24.84 2.32 -14.93
C ASP A 134 -24.47 0.99 -14.24
N SER A 135 -23.77 0.08 -14.94
CA SER A 135 -23.36 -1.19 -14.36
C SER A 135 -22.34 -1.04 -13.23
N LEU A 136 -21.34 -0.16 -13.37
CA LEU A 136 -20.38 0.10 -12.30
C LEU A 136 -21.05 0.71 -11.08
N THR A 137 -21.98 1.64 -11.30
CA THR A 137 -22.72 2.28 -10.21
C THR A 137 -23.54 1.25 -9.45
N ASP A 138 -24.32 0.42 -10.14
CA ASP A 138 -25.14 -0.63 -9.52
C ASP A 138 -24.27 -1.64 -8.74
N GLN A 139 -23.17 -2.11 -9.33
CA GLN A 139 -22.24 -3.05 -8.66
C GLN A 139 -21.60 -2.46 -7.39
N ILE A 140 -21.25 -1.17 -7.38
CA ILE A 140 -20.70 -0.52 -6.18
C ILE A 140 -21.77 -0.43 -5.10
N LEU A 141 -23.01 -0.10 -5.49
CA LEU A 141 -24.12 0.00 -4.55
C LEU A 141 -24.46 -1.36 -3.92
N ASP A 142 -24.47 -2.43 -4.73
CA ASP A 142 -24.74 -3.81 -4.28
C ASP A 142 -23.60 -4.39 -3.43
N TRP A 143 -22.37 -3.88 -3.55
CA TRP A 143 -21.26 -4.32 -2.69
C TRP A 143 -21.44 -3.89 -1.22
N ILE A 144 -22.10 -2.76 -0.98
CA ILE A 144 -22.09 -2.06 0.31
C ILE A 144 -23.45 -2.12 1.02
N ASP A 145 -24.56 -2.28 0.29
CA ASP A 145 -25.87 -2.32 0.91
C ASP A 145 -26.09 -3.58 1.76
N ALA A 146 -27.18 -3.56 2.52
CA ALA A 146 -27.43 -4.53 3.58
C ALA A 146 -28.19 -5.77 3.10
N ASP A 147 -28.62 -5.79 1.84
CA ASP A 147 -29.42 -6.86 1.28
C ASP A 147 -28.67 -7.61 0.17
N ASP A 148 -29.17 -8.79 -0.18
CA ASP A 148 -28.57 -9.65 -1.22
C ASP A 148 -29.33 -9.51 -2.55
N GLN A 149 -30.08 -8.42 -2.76
CA GLN A 149 -30.91 -8.24 -3.97
C GLN A 149 -30.17 -7.42 -5.01
N PRO A 150 -29.82 -8.00 -6.17
CA PRO A 150 -29.09 -7.27 -7.18
C PRO A 150 -29.97 -6.18 -7.80
N ARG A 151 -29.36 -5.01 -8.05
CA ARG A 151 -29.95 -3.97 -8.89
C ARG A 151 -29.97 -4.39 -10.36
N SER A 152 -30.59 -3.59 -11.22
CA SER A 152 -30.82 -3.95 -12.63
C SER A 152 -29.54 -4.34 -13.39
N ASN A 153 -28.39 -3.76 -13.02
CA ASN A 153 -27.11 -4.02 -13.66
C ASN A 153 -26.01 -4.43 -12.65
N GLY A 154 -26.40 -4.93 -11.48
CA GLY A 154 -25.53 -5.38 -10.39
C GLY A 154 -25.13 -6.85 -10.48
#